data_AF-A0AAP5V057-F1
#
_entry.id   AF-A0AAP5V057-F1
#
_cell.length_a   1.000
_cell.length_b   1.000
_cell.length_c   1.000
_cell.angle_alpha   90.00
_cell.angle_beta   90.00
_cell.angle_gamma   90.00
#
_symmetry.space_group_name_H-M   'P 1'
#
loop_
_entity.id
_entity.type
_entity.pdbx_description
1 polymer ?
#
loop_
_entity_poly.entity_id
_entity_poly.type
_entity_poly.pdbx_seq_one_letter_code
_entity_poly.pdbx_strand_id
1 'polypeptide(L)'
;MRNFWEATEEDPYKLDSVTEEMIKHTENRLNIILPESYKKLILEQNGGMINYNAFPTTVQNSWAEDHIEFDYLLGLGEDPGILDSSYLIKEWDLPENVLLIHGDGHTWVAMDYRETNSNPSIHYFDVEVDQDFKLAKSFDEFLSKLYTHHYDMDTEIANNEDSEIQNASLSNSESITSKEVATILKEKNPLDIYRVAYSPIKDTDDLEWVINQIKESSYILNEEQAFELADLLMTLATTYDNHIKTTILKDRIDEIVANLSKQKNEDVDNILTQIKDFL
;
A
#
# COMPACT_ATOMS: atom_id res chain seq x y z
N MET A 1 -20.89 -11.75 -19.55
CA MET A 1 -19.49 -11.34 -19.33
C MET A 1 -19.16 -11.63 -17.88
N ARG A 2 -18.00 -12.21 -17.57
CA ARG A 2 -17.60 -12.38 -16.16
C ARG A 2 -17.34 -10.97 -15.62
N ASN A 3 -17.98 -10.62 -14.52
CA ASN A 3 -17.71 -9.37 -13.81
C ASN A 3 -16.36 -9.53 -13.09
N PHE A 4 -15.25 -9.43 -13.83
CA PHE A 4 -13.90 -9.64 -13.28
C PHE A 4 -13.33 -8.34 -12.73
N TRP A 5 -13.25 -7.29 -13.55
CA TRP A 5 -12.71 -5.98 -13.18
C TRP A 5 -13.67 -5.19 -12.29
N GLU A 6 -13.14 -4.54 -11.26
CA GLU A 6 -13.91 -3.60 -10.45
C GLU A 6 -14.20 -2.32 -11.26
N ALA A 7 -15.41 -1.77 -11.10
CA ALA A 7 -15.80 -0.55 -11.77
C ALA A 7 -15.45 0.69 -10.92
N THR A 8 -14.18 1.07 -10.92
CA THR A 8 -13.66 2.25 -10.22
C THR A 8 -13.32 3.39 -11.20
N GLU A 9 -13.45 4.65 -10.77
CA GLU A 9 -13.12 5.82 -11.61
C GLU A 9 -11.61 6.07 -11.68
N GLU A 10 -10.89 5.83 -10.58
CA GLU A 10 -9.44 5.93 -10.47
C GLU A 10 -8.90 4.56 -10.00
N ASP A 11 -8.19 3.87 -10.89
CA ASP A 11 -7.60 2.55 -10.62
C ASP A 11 -6.08 2.66 -10.76
N PRO A 12 -5.31 2.54 -9.65
CA PRO A 12 -3.86 2.73 -9.68
C PRO A 12 -3.12 1.62 -10.44
N TYR A 13 -3.75 0.47 -10.68
CA TYR A 13 -3.15 -0.66 -11.39
C TYR A 13 -3.60 -0.77 -12.85
N LYS A 14 -4.48 0.14 -13.29
CA LYS A 14 -4.99 0.17 -14.66
C LYS A 14 -4.05 0.93 -15.58
N LEU A 15 -3.48 0.21 -16.54
CA LEU A 15 -2.58 0.75 -17.56
C LEU A 15 -3.32 1.07 -18.86
N ASP A 16 -2.60 1.72 -19.77
CA ASP A 16 -3.05 1.95 -21.15
C ASP A 16 -3.43 0.63 -21.84
N SER A 17 -4.44 0.70 -22.72
CA SER A 17 -4.94 -0.47 -23.43
C SER A 17 -3.83 -1.17 -24.22
N VAL A 18 -3.81 -2.50 -24.16
CA VAL A 18 -2.82 -3.33 -24.84
C VAL A 18 -3.38 -3.94 -26.13
N THR A 19 -2.49 -4.28 -27.06
CA THR A 19 -2.83 -5.01 -28.30
C THR A 19 -2.21 -6.40 -28.32
N GLU A 20 -2.77 -7.30 -29.14
CA GLU A 20 -2.18 -8.64 -29.37
C GLU A 20 -0.73 -8.57 -29.87
N GLU A 21 -0.37 -7.52 -30.62
CA GLU A 21 1.01 -7.31 -31.11
C GLU A 21 1.97 -6.99 -29.95
N MET A 22 1.56 -6.13 -29.01
CA MET A 22 2.35 -5.81 -27.81
C MET A 22 2.55 -7.04 -26.92
N ILE A 23 1.50 -7.86 -26.76
CA ILE A 23 1.57 -9.13 -26.03
C ILE A 23 2.59 -10.05 -26.70
N LYS A 24 2.46 -10.28 -28.01
CA LYS A 24 3.37 -11.14 -28.77
C LYS A 24 4.82 -10.64 -28.74
N HIS A 25 5.02 -9.33 -28.83
CA HIS A 25 6.35 -8.71 -28.68
C HIS A 25 6.94 -9.02 -27.29
N THR A 26 6.13 -8.92 -26.24
CA THR A 26 6.57 -9.22 -24.87
C THR A 26 6.87 -10.71 -24.65
N GLU A 27 5.99 -11.60 -25.12
CA GLU A 27 6.22 -13.06 -25.11
C GLU A 27 7.56 -13.42 -25.78
N ASN A 28 7.85 -12.82 -26.95
CA ASN A 28 9.13 -13.04 -27.63
C ASN A 28 10.33 -12.47 -26.85
N ARG A 29 10.19 -11.27 -26.25
CA ARG A 29 11.25 -10.62 -25.47
C ARG A 29 11.60 -11.43 -24.22
N LEU A 30 10.59 -11.96 -23.54
CA LEU A 30 10.73 -12.73 -22.31
C LEU A 30 10.97 -14.24 -22.58
N ASN A 31 10.83 -14.69 -23.84
CA ASN A 31 10.92 -16.10 -24.24
C ASN A 31 9.93 -17.02 -23.48
N ILE A 32 8.71 -16.53 -23.27
CA ILE A 32 7.61 -17.24 -22.61
C ILE A 32 6.32 -17.10 -23.41
N ILE A 33 5.34 -17.95 -23.11
CA ILE A 33 3.96 -17.85 -23.60
C ILE A 33 3.07 -17.55 -22.40
N LEU A 34 2.37 -16.41 -22.46
CA LEU A 34 1.43 -15.99 -21.44
C LEU A 34 0.16 -16.84 -21.52
N PRO A 35 -0.48 -17.17 -20.38
CA PRO A 35 -1.74 -17.90 -20.36
C PRO A 35 -2.82 -17.20 -21.22
N GLU A 36 -3.58 -17.98 -21.99
CA GLU A 36 -4.64 -17.44 -22.88
C GLU A 36 -5.72 -16.66 -22.11
N SER A 37 -6.05 -17.08 -20.89
CA SER A 37 -6.97 -16.36 -20.01
C SER A 37 -6.40 -15.04 -19.52
N TYR A 38 -5.11 -14.98 -19.17
CA TYR A 38 -4.44 -13.73 -18.83
C TYR A 38 -4.49 -12.76 -20.01
N LYS A 39 -4.12 -13.21 -21.22
CA LYS A 39 -4.18 -12.41 -22.45
C LYS A 39 -5.57 -11.83 -22.71
N LYS A 40 -6.63 -12.65 -22.55
CA LYS A 40 -8.01 -12.18 -22.70
C LYS A 40 -8.39 -11.10 -21.69
N LEU A 41 -7.95 -11.24 -20.44
CA LEU A 41 -8.22 -10.25 -19.39
C LEU A 41 -7.51 -8.93 -19.71
N ILE A 42 -6.20 -8.94 -20.01
CA ILE A 42 -5.46 -7.71 -20.26
C ILE A 42 -5.89 -6.99 -21.54
N LEU A 43 -6.41 -7.73 -22.54
CA LEU A 43 -7.04 -7.14 -23.74
C LEU A 43 -8.39 -6.48 -23.44
N GLU A 44 -9.11 -6.93 -22.41
CA GLU A 44 -10.35 -6.29 -21.93
C GLU A 44 -10.03 -5.05 -21.11
N GLN A 45 -9.12 -5.17 -20.14
CA GLN A 45 -8.57 -4.07 -19.35
C GLN A 45 -7.13 -4.41 -18.93
N ASN A 46 -6.18 -3.54 -19.23
CA ASN A 46 -4.75 -3.82 -19.02
C ASN A 46 -4.32 -3.61 -17.56
N GLY A 47 -4.70 -4.55 -16.70
CA GLY A 47 -4.48 -4.46 -15.26
C GLY A 47 -5.57 -3.68 -14.53
N GLY A 48 -5.57 -3.74 -13.21
CA GLY A 48 -6.53 -3.05 -12.37
C GLY A 48 -7.04 -3.86 -11.19
N MET A 49 -7.87 -3.23 -10.38
CA MET A 49 -8.62 -3.84 -9.28
C MET A 49 -9.65 -4.85 -9.80
N ILE A 50 -9.92 -5.91 -9.03
CA ILE A 50 -10.83 -7.00 -9.41
C ILE A 50 -11.95 -7.16 -8.38
N ASN A 51 -13.07 -7.77 -8.76
CA ASN A 51 -14.22 -8.00 -7.86
C ASN A 51 -14.01 -9.16 -6.86
N TYR A 52 -12.77 -9.54 -6.58
CA TYR A 52 -12.35 -10.57 -5.64
C TYR A 52 -11.24 -9.98 -4.78
N ASN A 53 -10.94 -10.60 -3.64
CA ASN A 53 -9.84 -10.16 -2.78
C ASN A 53 -9.01 -11.33 -2.22
N ALA A 54 -9.36 -12.58 -2.52
CA ALA A 54 -8.71 -13.72 -1.90
C ALA A 54 -8.62 -14.97 -2.79
N PHE A 55 -7.62 -15.78 -2.50
CA PHE A 55 -7.44 -17.14 -3.01
C PHE A 55 -7.21 -18.13 -1.87
N PRO A 56 -7.90 -19.28 -1.83
CA PRO A 56 -7.81 -20.22 -0.71
C PRO A 56 -6.53 -21.07 -0.77
N THR A 57 -5.89 -21.28 0.37
CA THR A 57 -4.72 -22.16 0.54
C THR A 57 -4.83 -23.01 1.81
N THR A 58 -4.03 -24.07 1.89
CA THR A 58 -3.87 -24.88 3.10
C THR A 58 -2.52 -24.65 3.78
N VAL A 59 -1.73 -23.73 3.23
CA VAL A 59 -0.41 -23.35 3.75
C VAL A 59 -0.59 -22.00 4.44
N GLN A 60 -0.31 -21.96 5.74
CA GLN A 60 -0.32 -20.74 6.55
C GLN A 60 0.82 -19.83 6.09
N ASN A 61 0.50 -18.56 5.82
CA ASN A 61 1.44 -17.50 5.49
C ASN A 61 1.66 -16.57 6.71
N SER A 62 2.35 -15.45 6.51
CA SER A 62 2.69 -14.50 7.58
C SER A 62 1.49 -13.84 8.27
N TRP A 63 0.31 -13.82 7.66
CA TRP A 63 -0.84 -13.05 8.15
C TRP A 63 -2.20 -13.79 8.14
N ALA A 64 -2.32 -14.91 7.42
CA ALA A 64 -3.53 -15.73 7.35
C ALA A 64 -3.24 -17.24 7.35
N GLU A 65 -4.16 -18.00 7.94
CA GLU A 65 -4.05 -19.47 8.04
C GLU A 65 -4.50 -20.21 6.77
N ASP A 66 -5.47 -19.66 6.02
CA ASP A 66 -6.23 -20.40 4.99
C ASP A 66 -6.42 -19.69 3.64
N HIS A 67 -5.84 -18.51 3.46
CA HIS A 67 -5.95 -17.75 2.20
C HIS A 67 -4.79 -16.78 1.99
N ILE A 68 -4.65 -16.32 0.75
CA ILE A 68 -3.78 -15.20 0.35
C ILE A 68 -4.65 -14.10 -0.27
N GLU A 69 -4.17 -12.86 -0.22
CA GLU A 69 -4.82 -11.70 -0.82
C GLU A 69 -4.55 -11.67 -2.32
N PHE A 70 -5.59 -11.36 -3.09
CA PHE A 70 -5.50 -11.14 -4.53
C PHE A 70 -6.67 -10.26 -4.97
N ASP A 71 -6.45 -8.96 -4.96
CA ASP A 71 -7.45 -7.89 -5.12
C ASP A 71 -7.22 -6.99 -6.35
N TYR A 72 -6.05 -7.14 -6.99
CA TYR A 72 -5.77 -6.57 -8.31
C TYR A 72 -4.96 -7.54 -9.18
N LEU A 73 -4.88 -7.24 -10.46
CA LEU A 73 -4.03 -7.95 -11.42
C LEU A 73 -3.14 -6.94 -12.13
N LEU A 74 -1.83 -7.18 -12.14
CA LEU A 74 -0.88 -6.36 -12.92
C LEU A 74 -1.10 -6.58 -14.42
N GLY A 75 -1.08 -5.48 -15.17
CA GLY A 75 -1.19 -5.47 -16.63
C GLY A 75 0.17 -5.61 -17.34
N LEU A 76 0.12 -5.64 -18.67
CA LEU A 76 1.29 -5.52 -19.54
C LEU A 76 1.82 -4.08 -19.58
N GLY A 77 2.84 -3.80 -18.79
CA GLY A 77 3.52 -2.51 -18.75
C GLY A 77 4.48 -2.41 -17.55
N GLU A 78 4.88 -1.19 -17.24
CA GLU A 78 5.73 -0.78 -16.11
C GLU A 78 4.93 0.26 -15.28
N ASP A 79 5.27 0.43 -14.00
CA ASP A 79 4.77 1.47 -13.08
C ASP A 79 3.23 1.54 -12.87
N PRO A 80 2.60 0.55 -12.21
CA PRO A 80 3.08 -0.80 -11.93
C PRO A 80 2.58 -1.82 -12.97
N GLY A 81 3.45 -2.72 -13.43
CA GLY A 81 3.05 -3.80 -14.34
C GLY A 81 4.02 -4.99 -14.39
N ILE A 82 3.67 -6.03 -15.14
CA ILE A 82 4.44 -7.29 -15.15
C ILE A 82 5.88 -7.13 -15.67
N LEU A 83 6.21 -6.03 -16.36
CA LEU A 83 7.55 -5.78 -16.87
C LEU A 83 8.52 -5.32 -15.76
N ASP A 84 7.98 -4.89 -14.61
CA ASP A 84 8.76 -4.56 -13.41
C ASP A 84 9.30 -5.82 -12.72
N SER A 85 8.80 -7.00 -13.07
CA SER A 85 9.19 -8.28 -12.46
C SER A 85 10.71 -8.46 -12.35
N SER A 86 11.47 -8.13 -13.39
CA SER A 86 12.92 -8.33 -13.38
C SER A 86 13.68 -7.43 -12.40
N TYR A 87 13.12 -6.27 -12.09
CA TYR A 87 13.63 -5.36 -11.07
C TYR A 87 13.21 -5.84 -9.68
N LEU A 88 11.92 -6.13 -9.50
CA LEU A 88 11.33 -6.57 -8.23
C LEU A 88 11.91 -7.91 -7.76
N ILE A 89 12.14 -8.86 -8.67
CA ILE A 89 12.79 -10.14 -8.34
C ILE A 89 14.16 -9.93 -7.70
N LYS A 90 14.94 -8.93 -8.18
CA LYS A 90 16.25 -8.63 -7.61
C LYS A 90 16.17 -7.89 -6.29
N GLU A 91 15.22 -6.96 -6.19
CA GLU A 91 15.01 -6.16 -4.98
C GLU A 91 14.61 -7.04 -3.80
N TRP A 92 13.76 -8.04 -4.06
CA TRP A 92 13.16 -8.91 -3.03
C TRP A 92 13.77 -10.32 -2.97
N ASP A 93 14.91 -10.54 -3.64
CA ASP A 93 15.63 -11.83 -3.71
C ASP A 93 14.74 -13.03 -4.09
N LEU A 94 13.78 -12.81 -5.00
CA LEU A 94 12.86 -13.84 -5.47
C LEU A 94 13.54 -14.77 -6.49
N PRO A 95 13.00 -15.99 -6.72
CA PRO A 95 13.54 -16.88 -7.73
C PRO A 95 13.48 -16.29 -9.15
N GLU A 96 14.59 -16.41 -9.89
CA GLU A 96 14.66 -16.07 -11.31
C GLU A 96 13.66 -16.88 -12.15
N ASN A 97 13.23 -16.34 -13.29
CA ASN A 97 12.23 -16.94 -14.20
C ASN A 97 10.83 -17.11 -13.60
N VAL A 98 10.40 -16.18 -12.75
CA VAL A 98 8.98 -15.98 -12.43
C VAL A 98 8.50 -14.65 -13.03
N LEU A 99 7.19 -14.50 -13.21
CA LEU A 99 6.58 -13.26 -13.68
C LEU A 99 5.53 -12.81 -12.67
N LEU A 100 5.78 -11.70 -11.98
CA LEU A 100 4.93 -11.18 -10.92
C LEU A 100 3.66 -10.60 -11.52
N ILE A 101 2.50 -10.96 -10.94
CA ILE A 101 1.18 -10.54 -11.40
C ILE A 101 0.35 -9.84 -10.32
N HIS A 102 0.84 -9.83 -9.09
CA HIS A 102 0.30 -9.13 -7.91
C HIS A 102 1.36 -9.17 -6.80
N GLY A 103 1.41 -8.15 -5.94
CA GLY A 103 2.24 -8.13 -4.74
C GLY A 103 2.65 -6.72 -4.30
N ASP A 104 3.02 -6.58 -3.04
CA ASP A 104 3.20 -5.28 -2.35
C ASP A 104 4.62 -5.06 -1.80
N GLY A 105 5.52 -6.03 -1.99
CA GLY A 105 6.85 -6.05 -1.40
C GLY A 105 7.02 -7.15 -0.34
N HIS A 106 6.00 -7.36 0.49
CA HIS A 106 6.01 -8.42 1.51
C HIS A 106 5.60 -9.75 0.91
N THR A 107 4.60 -9.74 0.03
CA THR A 107 4.08 -10.96 -0.59
C THR A 107 3.87 -10.79 -2.08
N TRP A 108 3.99 -11.89 -2.83
CA TRP A 108 3.93 -11.89 -4.29
C TRP A 108 3.17 -13.08 -4.84
N VAL A 109 2.34 -12.85 -5.85
CA VAL A 109 1.78 -13.92 -6.69
C VAL A 109 2.43 -13.86 -8.07
N ALA A 110 2.94 -14.99 -8.54
CA ALA A 110 3.67 -15.06 -9.80
C ALA A 110 3.27 -16.24 -10.67
N MET A 111 3.39 -16.05 -11.98
CA MET A 111 3.47 -17.15 -12.95
C MET A 111 4.87 -17.77 -12.90
N ASP A 112 4.96 -19.04 -12.52
CA ASP A 112 6.23 -19.74 -12.35
C ASP A 112 6.70 -20.40 -13.66
N TYR A 113 7.70 -19.78 -14.31
CA TYR A 113 8.33 -20.24 -15.54
C TYR A 113 9.68 -20.94 -15.30
N ARG A 114 10.03 -21.29 -14.05
CA ARG A 114 11.31 -21.96 -13.73
C ARG A 114 11.49 -23.30 -14.46
N GLU A 115 10.40 -24.03 -14.64
CA GLU A 115 10.41 -25.37 -15.26
C GLU A 115 9.66 -25.44 -16.61
N THR A 116 9.07 -24.34 -17.08
CA THR A 116 8.30 -24.28 -18.33
C THR A 116 8.38 -22.91 -18.97
N ASN A 117 8.15 -22.83 -20.28
CA ASN A 117 7.96 -21.56 -20.99
C ASN A 117 6.50 -21.31 -21.40
N SER A 118 5.57 -22.20 -21.03
CA SER A 118 4.15 -22.08 -21.38
C SER A 118 3.26 -22.78 -20.35
N ASN A 119 2.04 -22.27 -20.17
CA ASN A 119 1.08 -22.75 -19.16
C ASN A 119 1.72 -22.97 -17.77
N PRO A 120 2.34 -21.92 -17.19
CA PRO A 120 3.00 -21.99 -15.88
C PRO A 120 2.01 -22.26 -14.76
N SER A 121 2.49 -22.83 -13.66
CA SER A 121 1.76 -22.81 -12.39
C SER A 121 1.76 -21.41 -11.78
N ILE A 122 0.82 -21.17 -10.86
CA ILE A 122 0.79 -19.94 -10.06
C ILE A 122 1.40 -20.26 -8.69
N HIS A 123 2.36 -19.44 -8.28
CA HIS A 123 3.07 -19.55 -7.02
C HIS A 123 2.80 -18.31 -6.15
N TYR A 124 2.89 -18.53 -4.84
CA TYR A 124 2.90 -17.50 -3.82
C TYR A 124 4.28 -17.43 -3.20
N PHE A 125 4.74 -16.22 -2.95
CA PHE A 125 5.95 -15.93 -2.20
C PHE A 125 5.60 -15.05 -1.01
N ASP A 126 6.11 -15.40 0.15
CA ASP A 126 6.03 -14.60 1.36
C ASP A 126 7.46 -14.35 1.84
N VAL A 127 7.90 -13.10 1.68
CA VAL A 127 9.28 -12.69 1.97
C VAL A 127 9.54 -12.65 3.47
N GLU A 128 8.52 -12.35 4.28
CA GLU A 128 8.63 -12.23 5.74
C GLU A 128 8.95 -13.57 6.42
N VAL A 129 8.43 -14.66 5.85
CA VAL A 129 8.61 -16.02 6.39
C VAL A 129 9.36 -16.98 5.46
N ASP A 130 10.01 -16.47 4.41
CA ASP A 130 10.80 -17.23 3.43
C ASP A 130 10.01 -18.44 2.86
N GLN A 131 8.79 -18.18 2.38
CA GLN A 131 7.95 -19.20 1.77
C GLN A 131 7.84 -19.06 0.25
N ASP A 132 7.90 -20.19 -0.43
CA ASP A 132 7.57 -20.37 -1.86
C ASP A 132 6.69 -21.62 -1.98
N PHE A 133 5.43 -21.45 -2.36
CA PHE A 133 4.56 -22.59 -2.62
C PHE A 133 3.57 -22.39 -3.76
N LYS A 134 3.15 -23.51 -4.34
CA LYS A 134 2.24 -23.56 -5.49
C LYS A 134 0.79 -23.36 -5.07
N LEU A 135 0.12 -22.37 -5.65
CA LEU A 135 -1.31 -22.09 -5.47
C LEU A 135 -2.18 -22.88 -6.46
N ALA A 136 -1.79 -22.91 -7.73
CA ALA A 136 -2.56 -23.54 -8.80
C ALA A 136 -1.66 -24.10 -9.91
N LYS A 137 -2.14 -25.10 -10.66
CA LYS A 137 -1.37 -25.71 -11.77
C LYS A 137 -1.42 -24.88 -13.05
N SER A 138 -2.35 -23.93 -13.14
CA SER A 138 -2.48 -22.99 -14.26
C SER A 138 -3.19 -21.71 -13.81
N PHE A 139 -3.09 -20.67 -14.62
CA PHE A 139 -3.83 -19.42 -14.39
C PHE A 139 -5.36 -19.63 -14.49
N ASP A 140 -5.84 -20.54 -15.35
CA ASP A 140 -7.27 -20.89 -15.41
C ASP A 140 -7.78 -21.51 -14.12
N GLU A 141 -7.00 -22.42 -13.53
CA GLU A 141 -7.33 -23.02 -12.23
C GLU A 141 -7.32 -21.96 -11.14
N PHE A 142 -6.33 -21.06 -11.15
CA PHE A 142 -6.22 -19.95 -10.22
C PHE A 142 -7.48 -19.06 -10.24
N LEU A 143 -7.84 -18.54 -11.42
CA LEU A 143 -9.02 -17.71 -11.62
C LEU A 143 -10.34 -18.39 -11.18
N SER A 144 -10.43 -19.72 -11.29
CA SER A 144 -11.65 -20.46 -10.93
C SER A 144 -11.91 -20.57 -9.43
N LYS A 145 -10.91 -20.26 -8.61
CA LYS A 145 -10.95 -20.40 -7.14
C LYS A 145 -10.91 -19.07 -6.41
N LEU A 146 -10.73 -17.94 -7.12
CA LEU A 146 -10.83 -16.61 -6.54
C LEU A 146 -12.21 -16.41 -5.92
N TYR A 147 -12.24 -15.76 -4.76
CA TYR A 147 -13.45 -15.47 -4.01
C TYR A 147 -13.33 -14.14 -3.27
N THR A 148 -14.45 -13.68 -2.73
CA THR A 148 -14.48 -12.54 -1.81
C THR A 148 -14.44 -13.08 -0.39
N HIS A 149 -13.32 -12.93 0.29
CA HIS A 149 -13.19 -13.17 1.71
C HIS A 149 -13.80 -12.01 2.49
N HIS A 150 -14.62 -12.34 3.49
CA HIS A 150 -15.16 -11.38 4.43
C HIS A 150 -14.36 -11.51 5.71
N TYR A 151 -13.52 -10.52 6.01
CA TYR A 151 -12.81 -10.48 7.27
C TYR A 151 -13.81 -10.26 8.41
N ASP A 152 -14.11 -11.32 9.17
CA ASP A 152 -14.91 -11.24 10.39
C ASP A 152 -14.07 -10.52 11.46
N MET A 153 -14.33 -9.24 11.67
CA MET A 153 -13.59 -8.39 12.62
C MET A 153 -13.72 -8.79 14.11
N ASP A 154 -14.35 -9.92 14.44
CA ASP A 154 -14.75 -10.28 15.81
C ASP A 154 -14.16 -11.60 16.35
N THR A 155 -13.40 -12.40 15.57
CA THR A 155 -13.05 -13.77 16.00
C THR A 155 -11.58 -14.19 15.89
N GLU A 156 -10.60 -13.36 16.28
CA GLU A 156 -9.24 -13.85 16.66
C GLU A 156 -8.55 -12.98 17.74
N ILE A 157 -9.19 -12.73 18.89
CA ILE A 157 -8.52 -12.19 20.11
C ILE A 157 -8.41 -13.25 21.22
N ALA A 158 -8.80 -14.50 20.97
CA ALA A 158 -8.69 -15.56 21.96
C ALA A 158 -7.71 -16.63 21.48
N ASN A 159 -6.43 -16.43 21.82
CA ASN A 159 -5.41 -17.43 22.17
C ASN A 159 -4.04 -17.09 21.57
N ASN A 160 -3.37 -16.07 22.09
CA ASN A 160 -1.90 -16.01 22.16
C ASN A 160 -1.52 -15.07 23.30
N GLU A 161 -1.55 -15.58 24.53
CA GLU A 161 -0.68 -15.06 25.58
C GLU A 161 0.76 -15.37 25.13
N ASP A 162 1.61 -14.33 25.07
CA ASP A 162 3.05 -14.36 24.79
C ASP A 162 3.53 -14.31 23.32
N SER A 163 3.37 -13.16 22.66
CA SER A 163 4.46 -12.56 21.84
C SER A 163 4.19 -11.07 21.54
N GLU A 164 4.94 -10.19 22.21
CA GLU A 164 5.01 -8.76 21.95
C GLU A 164 5.75 -8.47 20.64
N ILE A 165 5.04 -8.37 19.51
CA ILE A 165 5.43 -7.55 18.35
C ILE A 165 4.13 -6.98 17.74
N GLN A 166 3.80 -5.73 18.08
CA GLN A 166 2.73 -4.99 17.41
C GLN A 166 3.28 -4.44 16.09
N ASN A 167 3.15 -5.22 15.02
CA ASN A 167 3.28 -4.72 13.66
C ASN A 167 2.00 -3.96 13.28
N ALA A 168 2.16 -2.67 13.09
CA ALA A 168 1.16 -1.78 12.54
C ALA A 168 1.16 -1.89 11.00
N SER A 169 0.01 -2.19 10.42
CA SER A 169 -0.43 -1.70 9.09
C SER A 169 -1.94 -1.90 8.99
N LEU A 170 -2.74 -0.84 9.13
CA LEU A 170 -3.26 0.01 8.04
C LEU A 170 -4.37 -0.65 7.20
N SER A 171 -5.59 -0.69 7.74
CA SER A 171 -6.81 -0.19 7.06
C SER A 171 -8.09 -0.51 7.86
N ASN A 172 -8.23 0.12 9.03
CA ASN A 172 -9.54 0.57 9.46
C ASN A 172 -9.37 1.98 10.00
N SER A 173 -9.99 2.92 9.32
CA SER A 173 -10.30 4.23 9.86
C SER A 173 -11.25 4.05 11.04
N GLU A 174 -10.75 3.59 12.19
CA GLU A 174 -11.24 4.14 13.44
C GLU A 174 -10.74 5.58 13.44
N SER A 175 -11.59 6.47 12.92
CA SER A 175 -11.35 7.90 13.01
C SER A 175 -11.05 8.20 14.47
N ILE A 176 -9.83 8.62 14.79
CA ILE A 176 -9.47 8.84 16.17
C ILE A 176 -10.28 10.02 16.71
N THR A 177 -10.75 9.91 17.94
CA THR A 177 -11.53 10.97 18.56
C THR A 177 -10.65 12.19 18.81
N SER A 178 -11.24 13.39 18.90
CA SER A 178 -10.49 14.60 19.28
C SER A 178 -9.80 14.45 20.65
N LYS A 179 -10.32 13.60 21.54
CA LYS A 179 -9.68 13.30 22.82
C LYS A 179 -8.38 12.50 22.62
N GLU A 180 -8.37 11.56 21.69
CA GLU A 180 -7.18 10.78 21.36
C GLU A 180 -6.13 11.64 20.66
N VAL A 181 -6.53 12.48 19.70
CA VAL A 181 -5.62 13.48 19.07
C VAL A 181 -4.90 14.31 20.13
N ALA A 182 -5.65 14.87 21.09
CA ALA A 182 -5.07 15.67 22.16
C ALA A 182 -4.18 14.86 23.11
N THR A 183 -4.45 13.56 23.29
CA THR A 183 -3.63 12.67 24.13
C THR A 183 -2.33 12.32 23.43
N ILE A 184 -2.40 11.88 22.17
CA ILE A 184 -1.25 11.53 21.33
C ILE A 184 -0.28 12.70 21.22
N LEU A 185 -0.78 13.88 20.87
CA LEU A 185 0.06 15.07 20.68
C LEU A 185 0.64 15.58 22.00
N LYS A 186 -0.04 15.38 23.13
CA LYS A 186 0.48 15.72 24.46
C LYS A 186 1.58 14.76 24.92
N GLU A 187 1.39 13.47 24.71
CA GLU A 187 2.34 12.42 25.12
C GLU A 187 3.54 12.35 24.17
N LYS A 188 3.35 12.72 22.91
CA LYS A 188 4.37 12.76 21.86
C LYS A 188 5.08 11.41 21.72
N ASN A 189 4.33 10.32 21.82
CA ASN A 189 4.86 9.00 21.48
C ASN A 189 5.08 8.96 19.96
N PRO A 190 6.32 8.83 19.45
CA PRO A 190 6.57 8.82 18.01
C PRO A 190 5.70 7.81 17.26
N LEU A 191 5.52 6.62 17.85
CA LEU A 191 4.72 5.52 17.28
C LEU A 191 3.22 5.81 17.18
N ASP A 192 2.71 6.89 17.77
CA ASP A 192 1.28 7.23 17.71
C ASP A 192 0.99 8.49 16.90
N ILE A 193 1.98 9.35 16.64
CA ILE A 193 1.77 10.67 16.05
C ILE A 193 1.12 10.58 14.66
N TYR A 194 1.54 9.62 13.83
CA TYR A 194 0.97 9.38 12.50
C TYR A 194 -0.56 9.20 12.53
N ARG A 195 -1.10 8.65 13.64
CA ARG A 195 -2.54 8.37 13.77
C ARG A 195 -3.40 9.64 13.72
N VAL A 196 -2.80 10.80 14.02
CA VAL A 196 -3.49 12.11 13.95
C VAL A 196 -3.96 12.44 12.54
N ALA A 197 -3.31 11.94 11.50
CA ALA A 197 -3.74 12.11 10.12
C ALA A 197 -5.14 11.50 9.86
N TYR A 198 -5.58 10.53 10.67
CA TYR A 198 -6.89 9.90 10.57
C TYR A 198 -7.97 10.56 11.45
N SER A 199 -7.70 11.74 12.02
CA SER A 199 -8.72 12.53 12.71
C SER A 199 -9.85 12.92 11.74
N PRO A 200 -11.13 12.86 12.15
CA PRO A 200 -12.26 13.18 11.28
C PRO A 200 -12.39 14.70 11.10
N ILE A 201 -11.55 15.30 10.25
CA ILE A 201 -11.57 16.72 9.89
C ILE A 201 -12.67 16.96 8.86
N LYS A 202 -13.77 17.59 9.26
CA LYS A 202 -14.95 17.81 8.40
C LYS A 202 -15.00 19.19 7.79
N ASP A 203 -14.39 20.16 8.45
CA ASP A 203 -14.35 21.55 8.03
C ASP A 203 -13.06 22.25 8.49
N THR A 204 -12.96 23.55 8.18
CA THR A 204 -11.82 24.38 8.50
C THR A 204 -11.61 24.56 10.01
N ASP A 205 -12.68 24.52 10.83
CA ASP A 205 -12.57 24.70 12.28
C ASP A 205 -11.94 23.46 12.91
N ASP A 206 -12.30 22.27 12.43
CA ASP A 206 -11.65 21.01 12.83
C ASP A 206 -10.16 21.00 12.46
N LEU A 207 -9.83 21.44 11.23
CA LEU A 207 -8.44 21.54 10.77
C LEU A 207 -7.65 22.54 11.61
N GLU A 208 -8.21 23.72 11.89
CA GLU A 208 -7.57 24.72 12.75
C GLU A 208 -7.32 24.18 14.16
N TRP A 209 -8.26 23.42 14.70
CA TRP A 209 -8.10 22.80 16.01
C TRP A 209 -6.94 21.79 16.02
N VAL A 210 -6.81 20.92 15.01
CA VAL A 210 -5.70 19.95 14.91
C VAL A 210 -4.36 20.67 14.75
N ILE A 211 -4.26 21.64 13.85
CA ILE A 211 -3.04 22.44 13.65
C ILE A 211 -2.62 23.14 14.95
N ASN A 212 -3.59 23.61 15.76
CA ASN A 212 -3.28 24.17 17.07
C ASN A 212 -2.73 23.14 18.06
N GLN A 213 -3.23 21.91 18.07
CA GLN A 213 -2.67 20.85 18.91
C GLN A 213 -1.22 20.53 18.49
N ILE A 214 -0.95 20.48 17.19
CA ILE A 214 0.41 20.26 16.64
C ILE A 214 1.33 21.41 17.06
N LYS A 215 0.86 22.66 16.96
CA LYS A 215 1.61 23.84 17.40
C LYS A 215 2.01 23.77 18.87
N GLU A 216 1.07 23.49 19.78
CA GLU A 216 1.39 23.35 21.21
C GLU A 216 2.38 22.19 21.47
N SER A 217 2.36 21.17 20.61
CA SER A 217 3.22 20.00 20.74
C SER A 217 4.59 20.18 20.09
N SER A 218 4.77 21.18 19.22
CA SER A 218 6.01 21.46 18.50
C SER A 218 7.18 21.97 19.38
N TYR A 219 6.95 22.22 20.67
CA TYR A 219 7.96 22.69 21.61
C TYR A 219 8.59 21.54 22.40
N ILE A 220 9.92 21.57 22.56
CA ILE A 220 10.68 20.58 23.35
C ILE A 220 10.42 19.15 22.85
N LEU A 221 11.24 18.74 21.89
CA LEU A 221 11.14 17.47 21.17
C LEU A 221 12.51 16.79 21.17
N ASN A 222 12.51 15.46 21.10
CA ASN A 222 13.66 14.72 20.63
C ASN A 222 13.64 14.62 19.08
N GLU A 223 14.67 14.02 18.49
CA GLU A 223 14.80 13.92 17.02
C GLU A 223 13.64 13.14 16.38
N GLU A 224 13.27 12.00 16.96
CA GLU A 224 12.21 11.13 16.44
C GLU A 224 10.84 11.81 16.50
N GLN A 225 10.51 12.45 17.62
CA GLN A 225 9.28 13.23 17.78
C GLN A 225 9.21 14.41 16.82
N ALA A 226 10.34 15.03 16.51
CA ALA A 226 10.41 16.13 15.56
C ALA A 226 10.19 15.66 14.11
N PHE A 227 10.73 14.50 13.77
CA PHE A 227 10.50 13.85 12.49
C PHE A 227 9.02 13.51 12.30
N GLU A 228 8.43 12.79 13.25
CA GLU A 228 7.01 12.38 13.16
C GLU A 228 6.04 13.58 13.12
N LEU A 229 6.32 14.65 13.89
CA LEU A 229 5.52 15.87 13.80
C LEU A 229 5.69 16.61 12.48
N ALA A 230 6.89 16.58 11.89
CA ALA A 230 7.13 17.18 10.57
C ALA A 230 6.40 16.40 9.47
N ASP A 231 6.43 15.07 9.52
CA ASP A 231 5.77 14.20 8.56
C ASP A 231 4.23 14.29 8.66
N LEU A 232 3.69 14.30 9.88
CA LEU A 232 2.28 14.59 10.11
C LEU A 232 1.87 15.96 9.53
N LEU A 233 2.68 17.00 9.75
CA LEU A 233 2.41 18.33 9.22
C LEU A 233 2.44 18.35 7.69
N MET A 234 3.37 17.61 7.07
CA MET A 234 3.44 17.44 5.61
C MET A 234 2.19 16.76 5.05
N THR A 235 1.74 15.69 5.71
CA THR A 235 0.52 14.98 5.31
C THR A 235 -0.67 15.92 5.33
N LEU A 236 -0.88 16.66 6.42
CA LEU A 236 -1.97 17.63 6.52
C LEU A 236 -1.82 18.77 5.50
N ALA A 237 -0.60 19.25 5.25
CA ALA A 237 -0.34 20.30 4.26
C ALA A 237 -0.73 19.87 2.84
N THR A 238 -0.38 18.63 2.48
CA THR A 238 -0.67 18.05 1.17
C THR A 238 -2.16 17.76 1.01
N THR A 239 -2.80 17.16 2.03
CA THR A 239 -4.22 16.79 1.99
C THR A 239 -5.14 18.01 1.95
N TYR A 240 -4.80 19.10 2.65
CA TYR A 240 -5.66 20.28 2.82
C TYR A 240 -5.12 21.57 2.18
N ASP A 241 -4.24 21.46 1.18
CA ASP A 241 -3.55 22.58 0.51
C ASP A 241 -4.45 23.80 0.18
N ASN A 242 -5.61 23.55 -0.42
CA ASN A 242 -6.57 24.60 -0.79
C ASN A 242 -7.12 25.41 0.41
N HIS A 243 -7.25 24.77 1.57
CA HIS A 243 -7.75 25.39 2.80
C HIS A 243 -6.64 26.17 3.51
N ILE A 244 -5.41 25.66 3.49
CA ILE A 244 -4.24 26.28 4.12
C ILE A 244 -3.87 27.60 3.44
N LYS A 245 -3.90 27.63 2.10
CA LYS A 245 -3.59 28.83 1.29
C LYS A 245 -4.53 30.02 1.50
N THR A 246 -5.70 29.81 2.11
CA THR A 246 -6.79 30.80 2.15
C THR A 246 -7.13 31.31 3.55
N THR A 247 -6.40 30.89 4.60
CA THR A 247 -6.74 31.18 6.00
C THR A 247 -5.56 31.62 6.89
N ILE A 248 -5.88 31.98 8.14
CA ILE A 248 -4.94 32.26 9.25
C ILE A 248 -4.03 31.07 9.61
N LEU A 249 -4.26 29.90 8.98
CA LEU A 249 -3.49 28.67 9.20
C LEU A 249 -2.04 28.78 8.74
N LYS A 250 -1.76 29.59 7.71
CA LYS A 250 -0.39 29.81 7.23
C LYS A 250 0.54 30.29 8.34
N ASP A 251 0.14 31.34 9.07
CA ASP A 251 0.94 31.89 10.18
C ASP A 251 1.18 30.86 11.28
N ARG A 252 0.20 29.98 11.54
CA ARG A 252 0.32 28.91 12.55
C ARG A 252 1.27 27.81 12.09
N ILE A 253 1.23 27.43 10.81
CA ILE A 253 2.14 26.44 10.22
C ILE A 253 3.56 27.00 10.15
N ASP A 254 3.74 28.27 9.78
CA ASP A 254 5.04 28.95 9.81
C ASP A 254 5.67 28.92 11.22
N GLU A 255 4.88 29.09 12.26
CA GLU A 255 5.34 28.98 13.65
C GLU A 255 5.75 27.55 14.02
N ILE A 256 4.99 26.54 13.58
CA ILE A 256 5.35 25.12 13.76
C ILE A 256 6.69 24.82 13.06
N VAL A 257 6.83 25.23 11.79
CA VAL A 257 8.06 25.07 10.99
C VAL A 257 9.25 25.75 11.68
N ALA A 258 9.06 26.96 12.21
CA ALA A 258 10.09 27.68 12.97
C ALA A 258 10.48 26.98 14.28
N ASN A 259 9.58 26.22 14.89
CA ASN A 259 9.88 25.43 16.08
C ASN A 259 10.61 24.12 15.75
N LEU A 260 10.15 23.40 14.72
CA LEU A 260 10.76 22.13 14.29
C LEU A 260 12.18 22.33 13.73
N SER A 261 12.43 23.41 12.97
CA SER A 261 13.78 23.72 12.44
C SER A 261 14.85 23.99 13.52
N LYS A 262 14.46 24.21 14.79
CA LYS A 262 15.43 24.36 15.89
C LYS A 262 16.13 23.04 16.24
N GLN A 263 15.61 21.90 15.81
CA GLN A 263 16.13 20.57 16.12
C GLN A 263 17.42 20.24 15.35
N LYS A 264 17.71 20.97 14.26
CA LYS A 264 18.92 20.78 13.42
C LYS A 264 19.10 19.34 12.95
N ASN A 265 18.02 18.74 12.49
CA ASN A 265 17.99 17.42 11.89
C ASN A 265 17.75 17.57 10.38
N GLU A 266 18.60 16.94 9.57
CA GLU A 266 18.59 17.10 8.10
C GLU A 266 17.31 16.55 7.45
N ASP A 267 16.80 15.42 7.94
CA ASP A 267 15.57 14.81 7.44
C ASP A 267 14.36 15.70 7.75
N VAL A 268 14.29 16.24 8.97
CA VAL A 268 13.28 17.22 9.37
C VAL A 268 13.38 18.47 8.48
N ASP A 269 14.57 19.03 8.29
CA ASP A 269 14.76 20.24 7.47
C ASP A 269 14.35 20.04 6.00
N ASN A 270 14.55 18.83 5.46
CA ASN A 270 14.11 18.45 4.11
C ASN A 270 12.58 18.44 4.01
N ILE A 271 11.88 17.86 4.98
CA ILE A 271 10.41 17.86 5.04
C ILE A 271 9.90 19.30 5.18
N LEU A 272 10.45 20.08 6.10
CA LEU A 272 10.05 21.48 6.34
C LEU A 272 10.27 22.38 5.12
N THR A 273 11.26 22.07 4.28
CA THR A 273 11.49 22.81 3.03
C THR A 273 10.37 22.57 2.03
N GLN A 274 9.93 21.33 1.87
CA GLN A 274 8.82 20.97 0.98
C GLN A 274 7.48 21.53 1.48
N ILE A 275 7.26 21.60 2.81
CA ILE A 275 6.01 22.17 3.38
C ILE A 275 5.80 23.63 2.92
N LYS A 276 6.87 24.39 2.68
CA LYS A 276 6.76 25.79 2.23
C LYS A 276 6.11 25.95 0.85
N ASP A 277 6.12 24.91 0.02
CA ASP A 277 5.47 24.95 -1.30
C ASP A 277 3.94 24.94 -1.20
N PHE A 278 3.40 24.55 -0.04
CA PHE A 278 1.97 24.51 0.29
C PHE A 278 1.48 25.77 1.04
N LEU A 279 2.39 26.68 1.43
CA LEU A 279 2.09 27.90 2.19
C LEU A 279 2.03 29.15 1.31
#